data_AF-A0A950EHN9-F1
#
_entry.id   AF-A0A950EHN9-F1
#
_cell.length_a   1.000
_cell.length_b   1.000
_cell.length_c   1.000
_cell.angle_alpha   90.00
_cell.angle_beta   90.00
_cell.angle_gamma   90.00
#
_symmetry.space_group_name_H-M   'P 1'
#
loop_
_entity.id
_entity.type
_entity.pdbx_description
1 polymer ?
#
loop_
_entity_poly.entity_id
_entity_poly.type
_entity_poly.pdbx_seq_one_letter_code
_entity_poly.pdbx_strand_id
1 'polypeptide(L)'
;MGIVFLLVAFAGVLLATFRSLGWGFLAVLAVGYFNGVVRANFLSVYTTFMFDAAVLGLYLGFFIGQSRRAAGVWSGPAGPFVLFLIAWPTLLSFVPVNNFLVQLVALRATVWFLPVLLIATRLTAADLAVVARGLAVLNLVALAGGVYVYLHGVEALYPMNRITGIIYQSNDVAGGKYHRIPSIFLHAHAYGGTMLFTLPFLLDRVVGVAVRRAD
;
A
#
# COMPACT_ATOMS: atom_id res chain seq x y z
N MET A 1 20.07 7.76 8.15
CA MET A 1 18.80 7.22 8.71
C MET A 1 17.81 6.78 7.63
N GLY A 2 17.40 7.64 6.68
CA GLY A 2 16.35 7.30 5.70
C GLY A 2 16.55 6.02 4.87
N ILE A 3 17.80 5.70 4.52
CA ILE A 3 18.15 4.48 3.78
C ILE A 3 17.83 3.19 4.56
N VAL A 4 17.85 3.24 5.90
CA VAL A 4 17.56 2.07 6.74
C VAL A 4 16.10 1.65 6.55
N PHE A 5 15.16 2.59 6.53
CA PHE A 5 13.74 2.28 6.26
C PHE A 5 13.54 1.59 4.92
N LEU A 6 14.25 2.05 3.89
CA LEU A 6 14.21 1.47 2.55
C LEU A 6 14.74 0.03 2.56
N LEU A 7 15.92 -0.20 3.15
CA LEU A 7 16.55 -1.51 3.23
C LEU A 7 15.74 -2.49 4.09
N VAL A 8 15.20 -2.04 5.22
CA VAL A 8 14.36 -2.85 6.11
C VAL A 8 13.04 -3.21 5.43
N ALA A 9 12.40 -2.27 4.73
CA ALA A 9 11.19 -2.56 3.97
C ALA A 9 11.45 -3.59 2.86
N PHE A 10 12.53 -3.41 2.08
CA PHE A 10 12.93 -4.36 1.05
C PHE A 10 13.23 -5.75 1.64
N ALA A 11 14.14 -5.84 2.61
CA ALA A 11 14.59 -7.10 3.18
C ALA A 11 13.44 -7.80 3.92
N GLY A 12 12.65 -7.06 4.70
CA GLY A 12 11.52 -7.60 5.44
C GLY A 12 10.49 -8.24 4.52
N VAL A 13 10.12 -7.57 3.43
CA VAL A 13 9.18 -8.13 2.45
C VAL A 13 9.80 -9.30 1.67
N LEU A 14 11.06 -9.18 1.26
CA LEU A 14 11.76 -10.25 0.54
C LEU A 14 11.78 -11.55 1.35
N LEU A 15 12.20 -11.46 2.62
CA LEU A 15 12.27 -12.61 3.53
C LEU A 15 10.87 -13.15 3.86
N ALA A 16 9.88 -12.28 4.05
CA ALA A 16 8.50 -12.70 4.26
C ALA A 16 7.93 -13.45 3.04
N THR A 17 8.26 -12.99 1.83
CA THR A 17 7.81 -13.62 0.57
C THR A 17 8.44 -14.99 0.36
N PHE A 18 9.72 -15.16 0.74
CA PHE A 18 10.37 -16.47 0.74
C PHE A 18 9.69 -17.46 1.68
N ARG A 19 9.15 -16.99 2.82
CA ARG A 19 8.38 -17.82 3.76
C ARG A 19 7.02 -18.23 3.17
N SER A 20 6.23 -17.27 2.70
CA SER A 20 4.98 -17.51 1.98
C SER A 20 4.52 -16.24 1.27
N LEU A 21 3.73 -16.41 0.20
CA LEU A 21 3.21 -15.28 -0.56
C LEU A 21 2.26 -14.42 0.30
N GLY A 22 1.42 -15.03 1.14
CA GLY A 22 0.55 -14.32 2.06
C GLY A 22 1.32 -13.45 3.06
N TRP A 23 2.44 -13.93 3.60
CA TRP A 23 3.32 -13.13 4.46
C TRP A 23 4.00 -11.99 3.70
N GLY A 24 4.43 -12.24 2.45
CA GLY A 24 4.97 -11.21 1.57
C GLY A 24 3.97 -10.07 1.33
N PHE A 25 2.72 -10.41 0.96
CA PHE A 25 1.64 -9.42 0.78
C PHE A 25 1.33 -8.66 2.07
N LEU A 26 1.20 -9.37 3.19
CA LEU A 26 0.97 -8.74 4.48
C LEU A 26 2.09 -7.75 4.84
N ALA A 27 3.35 -8.11 4.58
CA ALA A 27 4.48 -7.22 4.84
C ALA A 27 4.45 -5.96 3.95
N VAL A 28 4.12 -6.08 2.65
CA VAL A 28 3.94 -4.91 1.76
C VAL A 28 2.80 -4.02 2.25
N LEU A 29 1.67 -4.60 2.63
CA LEU A 29 0.53 -3.87 3.16
C LEU A 29 0.88 -3.15 4.46
N ALA A 30 1.58 -3.81 5.38
CA ALA A 30 2.06 -3.19 6.61
C ALA A 30 2.98 -1.99 6.32
N VAL A 31 3.94 -2.13 5.38
CA VAL A 31 4.78 -1.00 4.96
C VAL A 31 3.91 0.14 4.42
N GLY A 32 2.88 -0.16 3.62
CA GLY A 32 1.91 0.82 3.12
C GLY A 32 1.15 1.57 4.21
N TYR A 33 0.68 0.86 5.26
CA TYR A 33 -0.03 1.45 6.41
C TYR A 33 0.85 2.45 7.16
N PHE A 34 2.12 2.12 7.38
CA PHE A 34 3.06 2.99 8.11
C PHE A 34 3.77 4.02 7.24
N ASN A 35 3.71 3.90 5.92
CA ASN A 35 4.40 4.79 4.98
C ASN A 35 4.04 6.26 5.22
N GLY A 36 2.78 6.53 5.59
CA GLY A 36 2.34 7.88 5.90
C GLY A 36 3.04 8.50 7.11
N VAL A 37 3.00 7.80 8.24
CA VAL A 37 3.65 8.22 9.49
C VAL A 37 5.17 8.35 9.30
N VAL A 38 5.82 7.37 8.66
CA VAL A 38 7.27 7.41 8.44
C VAL A 38 7.65 8.63 7.58
N ARG A 39 6.92 8.89 6.49
CA ARG A 39 7.20 10.06 5.64
C ARG A 39 6.92 11.39 6.34
N ALA A 40 5.94 11.44 7.23
CA ALA A 40 5.64 12.64 8.01
C ALA A 40 6.74 12.98 9.02
N ASN A 41 7.38 11.97 9.61
CA ASN A 41 8.38 12.16 10.67
C ASN A 41 9.82 12.20 10.14
N PHE A 42 10.08 11.60 8.98
CA PHE A 42 11.44 11.50 8.41
C PHE A 42 11.49 12.09 7.00
N LEU A 43 11.87 13.37 6.93
CA LEU A 43 12.07 14.13 5.69
C LEU A 43 13.33 13.65 4.96
N SER A 44 13.20 12.61 4.15
CA SER A 44 14.30 12.04 3.37
C SER A 44 13.79 11.56 2.02
N VAL A 45 14.62 11.67 0.98
CA VAL A 45 14.28 11.12 -0.35
C VAL A 45 14.03 9.61 -0.25
N TYR A 46 14.87 8.90 0.52
CA TYR A 46 14.75 7.44 0.70
C TYR A 46 13.42 6.98 1.30
N THR A 47 12.79 7.75 2.19
CA THR A 47 11.49 7.36 2.79
C THR A 47 10.35 7.47 1.78
N THR A 48 10.53 8.25 0.71
CA THR A 48 9.58 8.31 -0.42
C THR A 48 9.59 7.02 -1.26
N PHE A 49 10.74 6.33 -1.32
CA PHE A 49 10.91 5.07 -2.06
C PHE A 49 10.76 3.83 -1.17
N MET A 50 10.37 3.99 0.10
CA MET A 50 10.23 2.87 1.03
C MET A 50 9.20 1.84 0.55
N PHE A 51 8.04 2.30 0.07
CA PHE A 51 7.02 1.42 -0.49
C PHE A 51 7.45 0.78 -1.81
N ASP A 52 8.12 1.54 -2.68
CA ASP A 52 8.66 1.01 -3.95
C ASP A 52 9.67 -0.12 -3.69
N ALA A 53 10.50 0.02 -2.65
CA ALA A 53 11.47 -0.98 -2.22
C ALA A 53 10.79 -2.21 -1.60
N ALA A 54 9.71 -2.04 -0.82
CA ALA A 54 8.88 -3.15 -0.36
C ALA A 54 8.30 -3.94 -1.56
N VAL A 55 7.75 -3.25 -2.56
CA VAL A 55 7.23 -3.88 -3.79
C VAL A 55 8.34 -4.62 -4.55
N LEU A 56 9.53 -4.03 -4.65
CA LEU A 56 10.69 -4.71 -5.25
C LEU A 56 11.06 -5.99 -4.49
N GLY A 57 11.02 -5.95 -3.15
CA GLY A 57 11.24 -7.12 -2.30
C GLY A 57 10.22 -8.23 -2.56
N LEU A 58 8.95 -7.88 -2.77
CA LEU A 58 7.90 -8.83 -3.16
C LEU A 58 8.18 -9.43 -4.54
N TYR A 59 8.57 -8.62 -5.52
CA TYR A 59 8.88 -9.09 -6.88
C TYR A 59 10.04 -10.08 -6.88
N LEU A 60 11.17 -9.70 -6.29
CA LEU A 60 12.33 -10.59 -6.20
C LEU A 60 12.00 -11.85 -5.39
N GLY A 61 11.28 -11.69 -4.28
CA GLY A 61 10.83 -12.81 -3.46
C GLY A 61 9.96 -13.81 -4.22
N PHE A 62 9.06 -13.29 -5.06
CA PHE A 62 8.16 -14.10 -5.86
C PHE A 62 8.88 -14.81 -7.02
N PHE A 63 9.67 -14.07 -7.81
CA PHE A 63 10.34 -14.65 -8.97
C PHE A 63 11.48 -15.61 -8.59
N ILE A 64 12.22 -15.32 -7.51
CA ILE A 64 13.33 -16.17 -7.05
C ILE A 64 12.82 -17.31 -6.16
N GLY A 65 12.04 -16.98 -5.12
CA GLY A 65 11.66 -17.94 -4.09
C GLY A 65 10.40 -18.76 -4.42
N GLN A 66 9.55 -18.28 -5.32
CA GLN A 66 8.28 -18.92 -5.70
C GLN A 66 8.21 -19.17 -7.21
N SER A 67 9.33 -19.48 -7.85
CA SER A 67 9.48 -19.63 -9.31
C SER A 67 8.42 -20.52 -9.97
N ARG A 68 8.02 -21.61 -9.31
CA ARG A 68 6.93 -22.49 -9.78
C ARG A 68 5.58 -21.76 -9.91
N ARG A 69 5.25 -20.88 -8.96
CA ARG A 69 4.03 -20.05 -9.00
C ARG A 69 4.17 -18.86 -9.96
N ALA A 70 5.41 -18.42 -10.22
CA ALA A 70 5.72 -17.35 -11.16
C ALA A 70 5.64 -17.79 -12.63
N ALA A 71 5.77 -19.10 -12.90
CA ALA A 71 5.62 -19.64 -14.25
C ALA A 71 4.24 -19.29 -14.84
N GLY A 72 4.25 -18.68 -16.02
CA GLY A 72 3.01 -18.27 -16.70
C GLY A 72 2.20 -17.20 -15.97
N VAL A 73 2.80 -16.38 -15.10
CA VAL A 73 2.06 -15.32 -14.40
C VAL A 73 1.39 -14.32 -15.36
N TRP A 74 1.97 -14.15 -16.56
CA TRP A 74 1.46 -13.27 -17.61
C TRP A 74 0.53 -13.95 -18.63
N SER A 75 0.46 -15.29 -18.64
CA SER A 75 -0.31 -16.02 -19.65
C SER A 75 -1.80 -16.15 -19.34
N GLY A 76 -2.23 -15.74 -18.15
CA GLY A 76 -3.64 -15.76 -17.74
C GLY A 76 -4.43 -14.55 -18.26
N PRO A 77 -5.77 -14.56 -18.11
CA PRO A 77 -6.65 -13.48 -18.56
C PRO A 77 -6.38 -12.13 -17.86
N ALA A 78 -5.80 -12.15 -16.66
CA ALA A 78 -5.39 -10.94 -15.94
C ALA A 78 -4.17 -10.25 -16.59
N GLY A 79 -3.33 -10.98 -17.32
CA GLY A 79 -2.10 -10.47 -17.95
C GLY A 79 -2.37 -9.30 -18.90
N PRO A 80 -3.19 -9.49 -19.95
CA PRO A 80 -3.57 -8.41 -20.87
C PRO A 80 -4.24 -7.22 -20.18
N PHE A 81 -5.06 -7.47 -19.17
CA PHE A 81 -5.71 -6.39 -18.42
C PHE A 81 -4.70 -5.55 -17.63
N VAL A 82 -3.75 -6.18 -16.93
CA VAL A 82 -2.68 -5.47 -16.23
C VAL A 82 -1.78 -4.72 -17.23
N LEU A 83 -1.48 -5.32 -18.38
CA LEU A 83 -0.73 -4.64 -19.43
C LEU A 83 -1.47 -3.39 -19.94
N PHE A 84 -2.78 -3.47 -20.15
CA PHE A 84 -3.60 -2.33 -20.52
C PHE A 84 -3.56 -1.22 -19.46
N LEU A 85 -3.69 -1.57 -18.18
CA LEU A 85 -3.58 -0.62 -17.06
C LEU A 85 -2.19 0.03 -16.94
N ILE A 86 -1.14 -0.63 -17.42
CA ILE A 86 0.21 -0.07 -17.51
C ILE A 86 0.36 0.83 -18.75
N ALA A 87 -0.11 0.34 -19.90
CA ALA A 87 0.04 1.01 -21.18
C ALA A 87 -0.68 2.36 -21.20
N TRP A 88 -1.91 2.43 -20.68
CA TRP A 88 -2.70 3.66 -20.68
C TRP A 88 -2.02 4.86 -20.00
N PRO A 89 -1.64 4.82 -18.71
CA PRO A 89 -0.93 5.92 -18.06
C PRO A 89 0.45 6.18 -18.68
N THR A 90 1.11 5.16 -19.23
CA THR A 90 2.38 5.33 -19.95
C THR A 90 2.19 6.16 -21.21
N LEU A 91 1.16 5.90 -22.00
CA LEU A 91 0.81 6.71 -23.17
C LEU A 91 0.45 8.15 -22.77
N LEU A 92 -0.36 8.31 -21.71
CA LEU A 92 -0.72 9.64 -21.20
C LEU A 92 0.50 10.44 -20.72
N SER A 93 1.57 9.79 -20.25
CA SER A 93 2.79 10.47 -19.79
C SER A 93 3.60 11.14 -20.91
N PHE A 94 3.27 10.86 -22.18
CA PHE A 94 3.85 11.55 -23.33
C PHE A 94 3.07 12.80 -23.74
N VAL A 95 1.87 13.02 -23.18
CA VAL A 95 1.10 14.24 -23.43
C VAL A 95 1.74 15.37 -22.60
N PRO A 96 2.23 16.47 -23.21
CA PRO A 96 3.02 17.48 -22.52
C PRO A 96 2.14 18.46 -21.71
N VAL A 97 1.30 17.95 -20.81
CA VAL A 97 0.47 18.78 -19.91
C VAL A 97 1.28 19.35 -18.75
N ASN A 98 2.25 18.58 -18.25
CA ASN A 98 3.10 18.94 -17.11
C ASN A 98 4.58 18.76 -17.44
N ASN A 99 5.47 19.27 -16.59
CA ASN A 99 6.91 19.00 -16.70
C ASN A 99 7.16 17.48 -16.71
N PHE A 100 8.00 17.01 -17.64
CA PHE A 100 8.24 15.59 -17.88
C PHE A 100 8.72 14.84 -16.62
N LEU A 101 9.55 15.46 -15.77
CA LEU A 101 10.00 14.83 -14.52
C LEU A 101 8.85 14.58 -13.55
N VAL A 102 7.89 15.51 -13.47
CA VAL A 102 6.69 15.35 -12.64
C VAL A 102 5.83 14.21 -13.17
N GLN A 103 5.70 14.10 -14.50
CA GLN A 103 4.97 13.02 -15.14
C GLN A 103 5.61 11.65 -14.88
N LEU A 104 6.94 11.55 -14.93
CA LEU A 104 7.65 10.31 -14.62
C LEU A 104 7.46 9.85 -13.17
N VAL A 105 7.47 10.78 -12.21
CA VAL A 105 7.21 10.46 -10.81
C VAL A 105 5.78 9.96 -10.61
N ALA A 106 4.81 10.59 -11.27
CA ALA A 106 3.42 10.13 -11.24
C ALA A 106 3.26 8.76 -11.93
N LEU A 107 3.94 8.55 -13.05
CA LEU A 107 3.94 7.28 -13.79
C LEU A 107 4.49 6.15 -12.91
N ARG A 108 5.62 6.36 -12.23
CA ARG A 108 6.18 5.39 -11.28
C ARG A 108 5.15 5.00 -10.23
N ALA A 109 4.52 5.98 -9.58
CA ALA A 109 3.51 5.71 -8.55
C ALA A 109 2.30 4.92 -9.08
N THR A 110 1.99 5.04 -10.37
CA THR A 110 0.83 4.41 -10.99
C THR A 110 1.15 3.01 -11.52
N VAL A 111 2.29 2.84 -12.19
CA VAL A 111 2.66 1.62 -12.92
C VAL A 111 3.39 0.62 -12.04
N TRP A 112 4.24 1.09 -11.11
CA TRP A 112 5.16 0.22 -10.36
C TRP A 112 4.44 -0.86 -9.55
N PHE A 113 3.24 -0.56 -9.04
CA PHE A 113 2.44 -1.47 -8.22
C PHE A 113 1.53 -2.40 -9.03
N LEU A 114 1.23 -2.10 -10.29
CA LEU A 114 0.24 -2.86 -11.07
C LEU A 114 0.59 -4.35 -11.25
N PRO A 115 1.86 -4.76 -11.50
CA PRO A 115 2.21 -6.17 -11.60
C PRO A 115 1.91 -6.98 -10.33
N VAL A 116 1.79 -6.36 -9.16
CA VAL A 116 1.35 -7.03 -7.91
C VAL A 116 -0.01 -7.70 -8.09
N LEU A 117 -0.90 -7.16 -8.92
CA LEU A 117 -2.20 -7.77 -9.23
C LEU A 117 -2.05 -9.18 -9.81
N LEU A 118 -1.08 -9.38 -10.72
CA LEU A 118 -0.81 -10.69 -11.31
C LEU A 118 -0.28 -11.66 -10.26
N ILE A 119 0.59 -11.20 -9.37
CA ILE A 119 1.10 -11.99 -8.25
C ILE A 119 -0.05 -12.37 -7.31
N ALA A 120 -0.99 -11.46 -7.05
CA ALA A 120 -2.14 -11.69 -6.18
C ALA A 120 -3.05 -12.82 -6.71
N THR A 121 -3.13 -13.02 -8.03
CA THR A 121 -3.88 -14.16 -8.62
C THR A 121 -3.32 -15.53 -8.23
N ARG A 122 -2.08 -15.58 -7.70
CA ARG A 122 -1.40 -16.81 -7.27
C ARG A 122 -1.50 -17.06 -5.76
N LEU A 123 -2.25 -16.22 -5.03
CA LEU A 123 -2.51 -16.43 -3.61
C LEU A 123 -3.41 -17.65 -3.39
N THR A 124 -2.99 -18.53 -2.49
CA THR A 124 -3.80 -19.67 -2.06
C THR A 124 -4.79 -19.23 -0.96
N ALA A 125 -5.77 -20.09 -0.62
CA ALA A 125 -6.68 -19.82 0.50
C ALA A 125 -5.93 -19.63 1.84
N ALA A 126 -4.84 -20.39 2.05
CA ALA A 126 -4.00 -20.23 3.23
C ALA A 126 -3.28 -18.87 3.24
N ASP A 127 -2.78 -18.41 2.09
CA ASP A 127 -2.16 -17.09 1.96
C ASP A 127 -3.18 -15.97 2.22
N LEU A 128 -4.40 -16.09 1.67
CA LEU A 128 -5.50 -15.15 1.89
C LEU A 128 -5.91 -15.09 3.37
N ALA A 129 -5.92 -16.23 4.07
CA ALA A 129 -6.23 -16.26 5.50
C ALA A 129 -5.18 -15.50 6.34
N VAL A 130 -3.90 -15.59 5.97
CA VAL A 130 -2.82 -14.81 6.61
C VAL A 130 -3.04 -13.31 6.36
N VAL A 131 -3.30 -12.93 5.10
CA VAL A 131 -3.54 -11.53 4.73
C VAL A 131 -4.77 -10.97 5.45
N ALA A 132 -5.89 -11.69 5.49
CA ALA A 132 -7.11 -11.26 6.15
C ALA A 132 -6.92 -11.01 7.65
N ARG A 133 -6.25 -11.94 8.36
CA ARG A 133 -5.92 -11.77 9.79
C ARG A 133 -4.99 -10.58 10.00
N GLY A 134 -3.98 -10.45 9.16
CA GLY A 134 -3.05 -9.32 9.24
C GLY A 134 -3.72 -7.97 8.98
N LEU A 135 -4.62 -7.89 8.00
CA LEU A 135 -5.43 -6.71 7.73
C LEU A 135 -6.33 -6.33 8.91
N ALA A 136 -6.93 -7.32 9.59
CA ALA A 136 -7.70 -7.05 10.81
C ALA A 136 -6.82 -6.38 11.89
N VAL A 137 -5.61 -6.91 12.12
CA VAL A 137 -4.66 -6.33 13.07
C VAL A 137 -4.23 -4.94 12.63
N LEU A 138 -3.88 -4.74 11.37
CA LEU A 138 -3.47 -3.45 10.82
C LEU A 138 -4.58 -2.40 10.92
N ASN A 139 -5.85 -2.78 10.70
CA ASN A 139 -7.00 -1.90 10.88
C ASN A 139 -7.19 -1.50 12.36
N LEU A 140 -7.01 -2.43 13.30
CA LEU A 140 -7.06 -2.12 14.72
C LEU A 140 -5.93 -1.17 15.13
N VAL A 141 -4.73 -1.33 14.56
CA VAL A 141 -3.60 -0.41 14.77
C VAL A 141 -3.91 0.98 14.18
N ALA A 142 -4.49 1.04 12.98
CA ALA A 142 -4.92 2.30 12.38
C ALA A 142 -5.99 3.00 13.23
N LEU A 143 -6.96 2.25 13.75
CA LEU A 143 -7.97 2.76 14.68
C LEU A 143 -7.33 3.32 15.94
N ALA A 144 -6.42 2.56 16.57
CA ALA A 144 -5.69 3.00 17.76
C ALA A 144 -4.88 4.28 17.49
N GLY A 145 -4.21 4.39 16.33
CA GLY A 145 -3.52 5.60 15.90
C GLY A 145 -4.47 6.78 15.70
N GLY A 146 -5.66 6.54 15.15
CA GLY A 146 -6.70 7.56 15.01
C GLY A 146 -7.22 8.07 16.36
N VAL A 147 -7.49 7.16 17.31
CA VAL A 147 -7.87 7.51 18.69
C VAL A 147 -6.76 8.29 19.38
N TYR A 148 -5.50 7.86 19.22
CA TYR A 148 -4.36 8.56 19.81
C TYR A 148 -4.26 10.01 19.31
N VAL A 149 -4.39 10.23 18.00
CA VAL A 149 -4.41 11.56 17.38
C VAL A 149 -5.64 12.38 17.84
N TYR A 150 -6.80 11.75 18.00
CA TYR A 150 -7.98 12.43 18.52
C TYR A 150 -7.77 12.96 19.94
N LEU A 151 -7.09 12.19 20.79
CA LEU A 151 -6.85 12.55 22.20
C LEU A 151 -5.67 13.53 22.40
N HIS A 152 -4.60 13.39 21.61
CA HIS A 152 -3.35 14.15 21.81
C HIS A 152 -3.09 15.21 20.74
N GLY A 153 -3.98 15.33 19.75
CA GLY A 153 -3.83 16.23 18.62
C GLY A 153 -3.03 15.64 17.46
N VAL A 154 -3.15 16.29 16.29
CA VAL A 154 -2.51 15.86 15.02
C VAL A 154 -0.98 15.86 15.12
N GLU A 155 -0.41 16.81 15.86
CA GLU A 155 1.04 16.96 16.04
C GLU A 155 1.69 15.75 16.71
N ALA A 156 0.93 14.97 17.50
CA ALA A 156 1.44 13.80 18.20
C ALA A 156 1.94 12.69 17.25
N LEU A 157 1.42 12.64 16.01
CA LEU A 157 1.83 11.68 14.98
C LEU A 157 2.36 12.36 13.71
N TYR A 158 1.91 13.59 13.44
CA TYR A 158 2.23 14.37 12.24
C TYR A 158 2.81 15.73 12.63
N PRO A 159 4.10 15.82 12.97
CA PRO A 159 4.71 17.10 13.34
C PRO A 159 4.59 18.10 12.20
N MET A 160 4.38 19.39 12.51
CA MET A 160 4.20 20.44 11.51
C MET A 160 5.47 20.65 10.69
N ASN A 161 5.43 20.31 9.40
CA ASN A 161 6.53 20.47 8.46
C ASN A 161 6.00 20.57 7.01
N ARG A 162 6.92 20.65 6.03
CA ARG A 162 6.55 20.83 4.62
C ARG A 162 5.72 19.67 4.04
N ILE A 163 5.81 18.46 4.59
CA ILE A 163 5.06 17.28 4.14
C ILE A 163 3.67 17.26 4.79
N THR A 164 3.59 17.57 6.08
CA THR A 164 2.33 17.55 6.84
C THR A 164 1.53 18.84 6.71
N GLY A 165 2.11 19.91 6.14
CA GLY A 165 1.45 21.22 6.02
C GLY A 165 0.06 21.17 5.35
N ILE A 166 -0.15 20.25 4.41
CA ILE A 166 -1.46 20.04 3.77
C ILE A 166 -2.51 19.57 4.80
N ILE A 167 -2.14 18.77 5.79
CA ILE A 167 -3.04 18.29 6.85
C ILE A 167 -3.54 19.49 7.67
N TYR A 168 -2.64 20.41 8.02
CA TYR A 168 -2.96 21.61 8.81
C TYR A 168 -3.73 22.67 8.01
N GLN A 169 -3.58 22.69 6.69
CA GLN A 169 -4.35 23.57 5.80
C GLN A 169 -5.73 22.98 5.42
N SER A 170 -5.95 21.68 5.67
CA SER A 170 -7.19 20.99 5.32
C SER A 170 -8.25 21.15 6.42
N ASN A 171 -9.25 21.98 6.14
CA ASN A 171 -10.43 22.14 7.00
C ASN A 171 -11.47 21.03 6.75
N ASP A 172 -12.26 20.73 7.78
CA ASP A 172 -13.40 19.82 7.66
C ASP A 172 -14.47 20.33 6.67
N VAL A 173 -15.25 19.41 6.09
CA VAL A 173 -16.27 19.65 5.06
C VAL A 173 -17.43 20.52 5.56
N ALA A 174 -17.62 20.65 6.87
CA ALA A 174 -18.69 21.42 7.49
C ALA A 174 -18.34 22.89 7.78
N GLY A 175 -17.27 23.45 7.19
CA GLY A 175 -16.82 24.82 7.46
C GLY A 175 -16.23 25.03 8.85
N GLY A 176 -16.01 23.94 9.61
CA GLY A 176 -15.33 23.95 10.90
C GLY A 176 -13.83 24.18 10.76
N LYS A 177 -13.23 24.89 11.73
CA LYS A 177 -11.77 25.09 11.85
C LYS A 177 -11.01 23.83 12.33
N TYR A 178 -11.64 22.65 12.28
CA TYR A 178 -11.04 21.41 12.75
C TYR A 178 -10.24 20.73 11.63
N HIS A 179 -9.07 20.20 11.99
CA HIS A 179 -8.23 19.46 11.06
C HIS A 179 -8.85 18.12 10.71
N ARG A 180 -8.77 17.71 9.43
CA ARG A 180 -9.14 16.36 9.02
C ARG A 180 -8.12 15.37 9.57
N ILE A 181 -8.54 14.49 10.49
CA ILE A 181 -7.68 13.46 11.09
C ILE A 181 -7.50 12.30 10.09
N PRO A 182 -6.30 12.06 9.56
CA PRO A 182 -6.12 11.03 8.55
C PRO A 182 -5.73 9.66 9.14
N SER A 183 -5.97 9.42 10.45
CA SER A 183 -5.50 8.23 11.17
C SER A 183 -3.97 8.08 11.00
N ILE A 184 -3.44 6.91 10.63
CA ILE A 184 -2.02 6.68 10.31
C ILE A 184 -1.67 6.96 8.83
N PHE A 185 -2.65 7.38 8.03
CA PHE A 185 -2.48 7.68 6.61
C PHE A 185 -2.21 9.17 6.38
N LEU A 186 -1.66 9.54 5.22
CA LEU A 186 -1.39 10.96 4.90
C LEU A 186 -2.64 11.74 4.47
N HIS A 187 -3.65 11.05 3.92
CA HIS A 187 -4.86 11.68 3.37
C HIS A 187 -6.10 10.81 3.58
N ALA A 188 -7.27 11.45 3.67
CA ALA A 188 -8.55 10.77 3.94
C ALA A 188 -8.93 9.72 2.88
N HIS A 189 -8.61 9.94 1.61
CA HIS A 189 -8.85 8.96 0.55
C HIS A 189 -8.06 7.67 0.78
N ALA A 190 -6.80 7.77 1.21
CA ALA A 190 -5.98 6.59 1.51
C ALA A 190 -6.55 5.80 2.69
N TYR A 191 -7.03 6.49 3.72
CA TYR A 191 -7.73 5.86 4.85
C TYR A 191 -9.04 5.18 4.40
N GLY A 192 -9.98 5.94 3.84
CA GLY A 192 -11.30 5.43 3.47
C GLY A 192 -11.25 4.33 2.41
N GLY A 193 -10.41 4.49 1.38
CA GLY A 193 -10.17 3.48 0.35
C GLY A 193 -9.58 2.20 0.92
N THR A 194 -8.63 2.31 1.86
CA THR A 194 -8.04 1.14 2.52
C THR A 194 -9.09 0.42 3.38
N MET A 195 -9.87 1.14 4.19
CA MET A 195 -10.89 0.53 5.03
C MET A 195 -11.94 -0.21 4.19
N LEU A 196 -12.46 0.41 3.12
CA LEU A 196 -13.39 -0.21 2.19
C LEU A 196 -12.79 -1.44 1.50
N PHE A 197 -11.54 -1.35 1.04
CA PHE A 197 -10.85 -2.46 0.41
C PHE A 197 -10.69 -3.68 1.33
N THR A 198 -10.52 -3.46 2.64
CA THR A 198 -10.37 -4.57 3.59
C THR A 198 -11.67 -5.29 3.94
N LEU A 199 -12.84 -4.67 3.71
CA LEU A 199 -14.14 -5.22 4.12
C LEU A 199 -14.41 -6.62 3.58
N PRO A 200 -14.20 -6.95 2.29
CA PRO A 200 -14.46 -8.30 1.77
C PRO A 200 -13.65 -9.37 2.50
N PHE A 201 -12.40 -9.09 2.85
CA PHE A 201 -11.52 -10.03 3.57
C PHE A 201 -11.97 -10.24 5.02
N LEU A 202 -12.50 -9.20 5.66
CA LEU A 202 -12.99 -9.27 7.04
C LEU A 202 -14.37 -9.95 7.12
N LEU A 203 -15.27 -9.64 6.18
CA LEU A 203 -16.60 -10.23 6.11
C LEU A 203 -16.56 -11.73 5.81
N ASP A 204 -15.71 -12.17 4.87
CA ASP A 204 -15.47 -13.60 4.60
C ASP A 204 -15.08 -14.33 5.90
N ARG A 205 -14.27 -13.68 6.75
CA ARG A 205 -13.81 -14.28 8.01
C ARG A 205 -14.82 -14.25 9.14
N VAL A 206 -15.65 -13.22 9.24
CA VAL A 206 -16.65 -13.06 10.32
C VAL A 206 -17.92 -13.84 10.02
N VAL A 207 -18.41 -13.77 8.79
CA VAL A 207 -19.69 -14.37 8.40
C VAL A 207 -19.49 -15.82 7.93
N GLY A 208 -18.24 -16.23 7.64
CA GLY A 208 -17.97 -17.58 7.14
C GLY A 208 -18.64 -17.86 5.80
N VAL A 209 -19.08 -16.80 5.10
CA VAL A 209 -19.47 -16.86 3.70
C VAL A 209 -18.17 -17.09 2.96
N ALA A 210 -17.76 -18.36 2.90
CA ALA A 210 -16.82 -18.82 1.90
C ALA A 210 -17.33 -18.20 0.61
N VAL A 211 -16.64 -17.19 0.09
CA VAL A 211 -16.81 -16.75 -1.28
C VAL A 211 -16.36 -17.96 -2.10
N ARG A 212 -17.27 -18.94 -2.23
CA ARG A 212 -17.12 -20.15 -3.02
C ARG A 212 -16.88 -19.63 -4.42
N ARG A 213 -15.62 -19.61 -4.83
CA ARG A 213 -15.32 -19.71 -6.26
C ARG A 213 -15.79 -21.10 -6.63
N ALA A 214 -16.81 -21.15 -7.48
CA ALA A 214 -17.10 -22.37 -8.22
C ALA A 214 -15.80 -22.81 -8.89
N ASP A 215 -15.45 -24.08 -8.69
CA ASP A 215 -14.35 -24.75 -9.39
C ASP A 215 -14.59 -24.76 -10.91
#